data_AF-V9KRQ6-F1
#
_entry.id   AF-V9KRQ6-F1
#
_cell.length_a   1.000
_cell.length_b   1.000
_cell.length_c   1.000
_cell.angle_alpha   90.00
_cell.angle_beta   90.00
_cell.angle_gamma   90.00
#
_symmetry.space_group_name_H-M   'P 1'
#
loop_
_entity.id
_entity.type
_entity.pdbx_description
1 polymer ?
#
loop_
_entity_poly.entity_id
_entity_poly.type
_entity_poly.pdbx_seq_one_letter_code
_entity_poly.pdbx_strand_id
1 'polypeptide(L)'
;PRKLFENLNGAGKAIGVLTSGGDAQGMNAAVRAVVRMGIYVGAKVYFVHEGYQGMVDGGDNIVEATWEKVSSILQMGGTVIGSARCKAFRNREGRLKAALHLVQLGITNLCVIGGDGSLTGANLFREEWKGLLDELVEKGEIQSEEAMKYSHLNVVGMVGSIDNDFCGTDMTIGTDSALHRIIEVVDAIVTTAQSHQRTFVLEVMGRHCGYLALVSALACGADWVFIPESPPEDGWEDQMCEKLSESRSRGSRLNIIIVAEGANDRHGKQISSDFVKDNRANKKRLNIIIISEGAINRHNVPITSDIIKDLVVSRLGFDTRITILGHVQRGGTPSAFDRILGSRIGVEAVIALLEASPDTPACVVSLSGNQAIRVPLMECVQMTQEVQKAMDEKRFDDAVKLRGRSFVNNLNTYKLLAHKTKDVEPPQSSFNVAVLNVGAPAAGMNAAVRSAVRIGITEGHRMFAVADGFEGFSKGQIKEIKWGGVGGWTGQGGSLLGTKRTLPGKNLQAIADQIRTHNISAFMVIGGFEAFEGLLQLREAREKYDEFCIPVCMVPVTISNNVPGTDLCIGCDTALNVIVETCDRIKQ
;
A
#
# COMPACT_ATOMS: atom_id res chain seq x y z
N PRO A 1 -3.54 -26.32 -14.48
CA PRO A 1 -4.68 -25.36 -14.59
C PRO A 1 -6.06 -26.01 -14.44
N ARG A 2 -6.61 -26.71 -15.45
CA ARG A 2 -7.99 -27.26 -15.40
C ARG A 2 -8.27 -28.15 -14.17
N LYS A 3 -7.37 -29.09 -13.86
CA LYS A 3 -7.43 -30.01 -12.71
C LYS A 3 -7.63 -29.39 -11.32
N LEU A 4 -7.49 -28.07 -11.16
CA LEU A 4 -7.58 -27.40 -9.86
C LEU A 4 -9.04 -27.15 -9.42
N PHE A 5 -10.01 -27.20 -10.34
CA PHE A 5 -11.42 -26.93 -10.05
C PHE A 5 -12.37 -28.09 -10.39
N GLU A 6 -11.85 -29.20 -10.92
CA GLU A 6 -12.64 -30.35 -11.40
C GLU A 6 -13.44 -31.08 -10.28
N ASN A 7 -13.11 -30.84 -9.00
CA ASN A 7 -13.78 -31.42 -7.84
C ASN A 7 -14.74 -30.46 -7.10
N LEU A 8 -14.81 -29.17 -7.49
CA LEU A 8 -15.62 -28.16 -6.78
C LEU A 8 -17.03 -28.11 -7.34
N ASN A 9 -18.01 -28.56 -6.55
CA ASN A 9 -19.43 -28.53 -6.90
C ASN A 9 -20.21 -27.58 -5.98
N GLY A 10 -20.78 -26.54 -6.58
CA GLY A 10 -21.69 -25.60 -5.94
C GLY A 10 -23.18 -25.87 -6.20
N ALA A 11 -23.54 -26.88 -7.00
CA ALA A 11 -24.93 -27.17 -7.35
C ALA A 11 -25.81 -27.37 -6.11
N GLY A 12 -26.91 -26.62 -6.04
CA GLY A 12 -27.83 -26.63 -4.89
C GLY A 12 -27.40 -25.77 -3.69
N LYS A 13 -26.19 -25.19 -3.69
CA LYS A 13 -25.76 -24.18 -2.71
C LYS A 13 -26.12 -22.77 -3.19
N ALA A 14 -26.40 -21.87 -2.25
CA ALA A 14 -26.55 -20.44 -2.48
C ALA A 14 -25.51 -19.63 -1.68
N ILE A 15 -24.95 -18.61 -2.32
CA ILE A 15 -23.94 -17.70 -1.78
C ILE A 15 -24.49 -16.27 -1.75
N GLY A 16 -24.51 -15.62 -0.59
CA GLY A 16 -24.74 -14.18 -0.46
C GLY A 16 -23.43 -13.42 -0.47
N VAL A 17 -23.35 -12.31 -1.20
CA VAL A 17 -22.19 -11.40 -1.17
C VAL A 17 -22.62 -9.97 -0.81
N LEU A 18 -21.93 -9.37 0.17
CA LEU A 18 -22.13 -7.99 0.59
C LEU A 18 -20.82 -7.21 0.74
N THR A 19 -20.91 -5.90 0.51
CA THR A 19 -19.91 -4.91 0.93
C THR A 19 -20.40 -4.16 2.17
N SER A 20 -19.55 -3.99 3.18
CA SER A 20 -19.92 -3.31 4.42
C SER A 20 -18.76 -2.56 5.08
N GLY A 21 -19.03 -1.37 5.60
CA GLY A 21 -18.05 -0.48 6.21
C GLY A 21 -17.79 0.74 5.34
N GLY A 22 -16.60 1.34 5.47
CA GLY A 22 -16.12 2.32 4.50
C GLY A 22 -15.76 1.63 3.19
N ASP A 23 -16.10 2.23 2.06
CA ASP A 23 -15.80 1.69 0.74
C ASP A 23 -14.31 1.78 0.40
N ALA A 24 -13.88 0.92 -0.52
CA ALA A 24 -12.50 0.83 -0.99
C ALA A 24 -12.49 0.40 -2.47
N GLN A 25 -11.59 0.99 -3.26
CA GLN A 25 -11.50 0.70 -4.69
C GLN A 25 -11.08 -0.76 -4.90
N GLY A 26 -11.78 -1.47 -5.78
CA GLY A 26 -11.52 -2.91 -6.01
C GLY A 26 -12.51 -3.84 -5.30
N MET A 27 -13.36 -3.33 -4.40
CA MET A 27 -14.52 -4.09 -3.90
C MET A 27 -15.38 -4.63 -5.06
N ASN A 28 -15.60 -3.83 -6.13
CA ASN A 28 -16.28 -4.28 -7.35
C ASN A 28 -15.56 -5.43 -8.09
N ALA A 29 -14.22 -5.48 -8.05
CA ALA A 29 -13.45 -6.59 -8.63
C ALA A 29 -13.68 -7.88 -7.84
N ALA A 30 -13.74 -7.77 -6.51
CA ALA A 30 -14.00 -8.88 -5.60
C ALA A 30 -15.46 -9.39 -5.71
N VAL A 31 -16.46 -8.49 -5.68
CA VAL A 31 -17.88 -8.83 -5.96
C VAL A 31 -18.02 -9.54 -7.32
N ARG A 32 -17.37 -9.00 -8.36
CA ARG A 32 -17.35 -9.64 -9.69
C ARG A 32 -16.76 -11.05 -9.63
N ALA A 33 -15.64 -11.25 -8.96
CA ALA A 33 -15.00 -12.56 -8.88
C ALA A 33 -15.85 -13.57 -8.12
N VAL A 34 -16.46 -13.19 -6.99
CA VAL A 34 -17.37 -14.05 -6.23
C VAL A 34 -18.58 -14.49 -7.08
N VAL A 35 -19.24 -13.57 -7.78
CA VAL A 35 -20.37 -13.92 -8.66
C VAL A 35 -19.94 -14.80 -9.83
N ARG A 36 -18.86 -14.45 -10.53
CA ARG A 36 -18.39 -15.23 -11.70
C ARG A 36 -17.94 -16.64 -11.28
N MET A 37 -17.22 -16.76 -10.17
CA MET A 37 -16.74 -18.06 -9.68
C MET A 37 -17.88 -18.91 -9.13
N GLY A 38 -18.81 -18.33 -8.36
CA GLY A 38 -19.99 -19.02 -7.84
C GLY A 38 -20.88 -19.59 -8.96
N ILE A 39 -21.15 -18.80 -10.00
CA ILE A 39 -21.88 -19.27 -11.19
C ILE A 39 -21.07 -20.35 -11.94
N TYR A 40 -19.75 -20.20 -12.08
CA TYR A 40 -18.89 -21.17 -12.77
C TYR A 40 -18.88 -22.57 -12.10
N VAL A 41 -18.94 -22.62 -10.76
CA VAL A 41 -19.07 -23.87 -9.99
C VAL A 41 -20.52 -24.35 -9.79
N GLY A 42 -21.51 -23.66 -10.39
CA GLY A 42 -22.91 -24.06 -10.36
C GLY A 42 -23.71 -23.66 -9.11
N ALA A 43 -23.15 -22.79 -8.25
CA ALA A 43 -23.89 -22.20 -7.12
C ALA A 43 -24.75 -21.02 -7.58
N LYS A 44 -25.89 -20.81 -6.91
CA LYS A 44 -26.61 -19.53 -6.99
C LYS A 44 -25.82 -18.47 -6.22
N VAL A 45 -25.78 -17.24 -6.72
CA VAL A 45 -25.15 -16.11 -6.02
C VAL A 45 -26.16 -14.97 -5.92
N TYR A 46 -26.24 -14.33 -4.76
CA TYR A 46 -27.13 -13.22 -4.44
C TYR A 46 -26.32 -12.00 -4.02
N PHE A 47 -26.62 -10.85 -4.60
CA PHE A 47 -26.20 -9.57 -4.02
C PHE A 47 -27.03 -9.31 -2.76
N VAL A 48 -26.39 -8.81 -1.71
CA VAL A 48 -27.06 -8.22 -0.55
C VAL A 48 -26.69 -6.74 -0.54
N HIS A 49 -27.66 -5.90 -0.89
CA HIS A 49 -27.47 -4.46 -1.04
C HIS A 49 -27.30 -3.73 0.30
N GLU A 50 -26.60 -2.59 0.29
CA GLU A 50 -26.32 -1.76 1.46
C GLU A 50 -25.68 -2.49 2.66
N GLY A 51 -24.99 -3.59 2.39
CA GLY A 51 -24.29 -4.37 3.41
C GLY A 51 -25.24 -5.07 4.38
N TYR A 52 -24.95 -4.95 5.68
CA TYR A 52 -25.84 -5.48 6.72
C TYR A 52 -27.22 -4.81 6.75
N GLN A 53 -27.40 -3.62 6.16
CA GLN A 53 -28.70 -2.94 6.22
C GLN A 53 -29.72 -3.65 5.33
N GLY A 54 -29.42 -3.87 4.05
CA GLY A 54 -30.31 -4.64 3.16
C GLY A 54 -30.44 -6.12 3.54
N MET A 55 -29.50 -6.68 4.31
CA MET A 55 -29.68 -8.00 4.93
C MET A 55 -30.80 -8.00 5.98
N VAL A 56 -30.85 -6.97 6.83
CA VAL A 56 -31.91 -6.78 7.85
C VAL A 56 -33.23 -6.38 7.22
N ASP A 57 -33.21 -5.60 6.14
CA ASP A 57 -34.42 -5.09 5.47
C ASP A 57 -35.05 -6.10 4.48
N GLY A 58 -34.23 -6.98 3.89
CA GLY A 58 -34.70 -8.07 3.03
C GLY A 58 -35.33 -7.60 1.70
N GLY A 59 -36.22 -8.44 1.15
CA GLY A 59 -36.95 -8.15 -0.09
C GLY A 59 -36.03 -7.82 -1.26
N ASP A 60 -36.33 -6.71 -1.94
CA ASP A 60 -35.57 -6.21 -3.11
C ASP A 60 -34.09 -5.87 -2.82
N ASN A 61 -33.65 -5.91 -1.56
CA ASN A 61 -32.25 -5.77 -1.20
C ASN A 61 -31.43 -7.07 -1.39
N ILE A 62 -32.07 -8.25 -1.49
CA ILE A 62 -31.37 -9.53 -1.67
C ILE A 62 -31.74 -10.14 -3.03
N VAL A 63 -30.89 -9.91 -4.03
CA VAL A 63 -31.24 -10.12 -5.45
C VAL A 63 -30.29 -11.13 -6.10
N GLU A 64 -30.84 -12.14 -6.77
CA GLU A 64 -30.03 -13.12 -7.51
C GLU A 64 -29.18 -12.45 -8.60
N ALA A 65 -27.87 -12.69 -8.55
CA ALA A 65 -26.86 -12.12 -9.41
C ALA A 65 -26.68 -12.99 -10.66
N THR A 66 -26.61 -12.36 -11.83
CA THR A 66 -26.31 -13.06 -13.09
C THR A 66 -24.91 -12.71 -13.58
N TRP A 67 -24.43 -13.50 -14.55
CA TRP A 67 -23.16 -13.29 -15.24
C TRP A 67 -23.08 -11.89 -15.89
N GLU A 68 -24.22 -11.36 -16.34
CA GLU A 68 -24.37 -10.05 -16.98
C GLU A 68 -24.29 -8.93 -15.94
N LYS A 69 -24.96 -9.05 -14.79
CA LYS A 69 -25.03 -8.01 -13.74
C LYS A 69 -23.66 -7.60 -13.18
N VAL A 70 -22.66 -8.49 -13.22
CA VAL A 70 -21.25 -8.18 -12.86
C VAL A 70 -20.36 -7.92 -14.08
N SER A 71 -20.92 -7.42 -15.17
CA SER A 71 -20.19 -6.91 -16.34
C SER A 71 -19.93 -5.41 -16.18
N SER A 72 -18.84 -4.92 -16.77
CA SER A 72 -18.43 -3.50 -16.69
C SER A 72 -18.21 -2.91 -15.28
N ILE A 73 -18.31 -3.68 -14.20
CA ILE A 73 -18.06 -3.19 -12.83
C ILE A 73 -16.57 -3.20 -12.41
N LEU A 74 -15.73 -3.96 -13.13
CA LEU A 74 -14.31 -4.20 -12.76
C LEU A 74 -13.48 -2.92 -12.62
N GLN A 75 -13.78 -1.88 -13.41
CA GLN A 75 -13.07 -0.60 -13.40
C GLN A 75 -13.73 0.50 -12.56
N MET A 76 -14.83 0.21 -11.87
CA MET A 76 -15.53 1.21 -11.06
C MET A 76 -14.99 1.25 -9.62
N GLY A 77 -14.85 2.47 -9.08
CA GLY A 77 -14.55 2.70 -7.66
C GLY A 77 -15.74 2.37 -6.74
N GLY A 78 -15.51 2.44 -5.43
CA GLY A 78 -16.52 2.13 -4.42
C GLY A 78 -17.13 0.73 -4.59
N THR A 79 -18.44 0.63 -4.40
CA THR A 79 -19.21 -0.62 -4.55
C THR A 79 -20.54 -0.39 -5.28
N VAL A 80 -20.84 -1.23 -6.28
CA VAL A 80 -22.11 -1.22 -7.03
C VAL A 80 -23.30 -1.80 -6.28
N ILE A 81 -23.06 -2.48 -5.15
CA ILE A 81 -24.13 -3.01 -4.28
C ILE A 81 -24.36 -2.16 -3.03
N GLY A 82 -23.64 -1.05 -2.87
CA GLY A 82 -23.79 -0.14 -1.73
C GLY A 82 -23.14 -0.64 -0.44
N SER A 83 -23.19 0.18 0.60
CA SER A 83 -22.61 -0.13 1.93
C SER A 83 -23.13 0.85 2.97
N ALA A 84 -24.00 0.38 3.88
CA ALA A 84 -24.53 1.20 4.97
C ALA A 84 -24.03 0.74 6.36
N ARG A 85 -23.91 1.72 7.26
CA ARG A 85 -23.64 1.48 8.70
C ARG A 85 -24.91 0.99 9.40
N CYS A 86 -25.21 -0.30 9.29
CA CYS A 86 -26.38 -0.89 9.95
C CYS A 86 -26.27 -0.80 11.49
N LYS A 87 -27.15 -0.03 12.13
CA LYS A 87 -27.32 -0.05 13.60
C LYS A 87 -28.12 -1.27 14.06
N ALA A 88 -29.12 -1.69 13.29
CA ALA A 88 -30.04 -2.77 13.67
C ALA A 88 -29.31 -4.12 13.87
N PHE A 89 -28.33 -4.43 13.02
CA PHE A 89 -27.53 -5.67 13.11
C PHE A 89 -26.66 -5.79 14.38
N ARG A 90 -26.45 -4.69 15.12
CA ARG A 90 -25.83 -4.74 16.45
C ARG A 90 -26.76 -5.36 17.51
N ASN A 91 -28.07 -5.27 17.29
CA ASN A 91 -29.09 -5.87 18.14
C ASN A 91 -29.45 -7.27 17.63
N ARG A 92 -29.77 -8.19 18.55
CA ARG A 92 -30.17 -9.57 18.21
C ARG A 92 -31.42 -9.61 17.30
N GLU A 93 -32.38 -8.72 17.51
CA GLU A 93 -33.58 -8.59 16.65
C GLU A 93 -33.23 -8.32 15.17
N GLY A 94 -32.23 -7.48 14.91
CA GLY A 94 -31.77 -7.23 13.54
C GLY A 94 -31.10 -8.45 12.93
N ARG A 95 -30.26 -9.16 13.71
CA ARG A 95 -29.67 -10.43 13.28
C ARG A 95 -30.71 -11.51 13.03
N LEU A 96 -31.79 -11.56 13.83
CA LEU A 96 -32.90 -12.49 13.64
C LEU A 96 -33.60 -12.28 12.28
N LYS A 97 -33.92 -11.02 11.95
CA LYS A 97 -34.50 -10.65 10.63
C LYS A 97 -33.55 -10.98 9.48
N ALA A 98 -32.26 -10.70 9.65
CA ALA A 98 -31.24 -11.08 8.67
C ALA A 98 -31.15 -12.61 8.47
N ALA A 99 -31.22 -13.40 9.54
CA ALA A 99 -31.24 -14.86 9.45
C ALA A 99 -32.49 -15.38 8.72
N LEU A 100 -33.66 -14.83 9.03
CA LEU A 100 -34.92 -15.15 8.34
C LEU A 100 -34.80 -14.94 6.81
N HIS A 101 -34.35 -13.77 6.38
CA HIS A 101 -34.24 -13.45 4.96
C HIS A 101 -33.22 -14.32 4.21
N LEU A 102 -32.12 -14.69 4.86
CA LEU A 102 -31.15 -15.63 4.29
C LEU A 102 -31.72 -17.06 4.19
N VAL A 103 -32.44 -17.54 5.21
CA VAL A 103 -33.09 -18.86 5.22
C VAL A 103 -34.17 -18.98 4.14
N GLN A 104 -35.01 -17.96 3.97
CA GLN A 104 -36.06 -17.92 2.94
C GLN A 104 -35.51 -18.05 1.52
N LEU A 105 -34.26 -17.62 1.30
CA LEU A 105 -33.54 -17.74 0.01
C LEU A 105 -32.55 -18.92 -0.03
N GLY A 106 -32.46 -19.72 1.04
CA GLY A 106 -31.55 -20.86 1.19
C GLY A 106 -30.07 -20.49 1.27
N ILE A 107 -29.74 -19.25 1.62
CA ILE A 107 -28.38 -18.71 1.65
C ILE A 107 -27.69 -19.10 2.96
N THR A 108 -26.88 -20.16 2.92
CA THR A 108 -26.02 -20.60 4.04
C THR A 108 -24.54 -20.30 3.86
N ASN A 109 -24.15 -19.62 2.77
CA ASN A 109 -22.76 -19.28 2.48
C ASN A 109 -22.67 -17.77 2.30
N LEU A 110 -21.90 -17.08 3.15
CA LEU A 110 -21.87 -15.62 3.22
C LEU A 110 -20.45 -15.09 2.99
N CYS A 111 -20.28 -14.32 1.92
CA CYS A 111 -19.05 -13.63 1.59
C CYS A 111 -19.14 -12.15 2.00
N VAL A 112 -18.34 -11.75 2.98
CA VAL A 112 -18.37 -10.40 3.57
C VAL A 112 -17.14 -9.61 3.15
N ILE A 113 -17.35 -8.49 2.47
CA ILE A 113 -16.27 -7.64 1.95
C ILE A 113 -16.24 -6.34 2.77
N GLY A 114 -15.17 -6.08 3.50
CA GLY A 114 -15.08 -4.89 4.36
C GLY A 114 -13.89 -4.89 5.32
N GLY A 115 -13.84 -3.90 6.20
CA GLY A 115 -12.83 -3.81 7.26
C GLY A 115 -13.20 -4.58 8.54
N ASP A 116 -12.30 -4.52 9.53
CA ASP A 116 -12.37 -5.23 10.83
C ASP A 116 -13.77 -5.32 11.45
N GLY A 117 -14.42 -4.18 11.71
CA GLY A 117 -15.73 -4.15 12.37
C GLY A 117 -16.86 -4.83 11.60
N SER A 118 -16.74 -4.94 10.26
CA SER A 118 -17.68 -5.71 9.43
C SER A 118 -17.42 -7.21 9.57
N LEU A 119 -16.15 -7.62 9.54
CA LEU A 119 -15.76 -9.03 9.66
C LEU A 119 -16.01 -9.57 11.08
N THR A 120 -15.78 -8.76 12.12
CA THR A 120 -16.18 -9.05 13.51
C THR A 120 -17.70 -9.28 13.62
N GLY A 121 -18.51 -8.45 12.96
CA GLY A 121 -19.96 -8.64 12.89
C GLY A 121 -20.37 -9.93 12.18
N ALA A 122 -19.62 -10.35 11.16
CA ALA A 122 -19.83 -11.62 10.46
C ALA A 122 -19.56 -12.84 11.35
N ASN A 123 -18.51 -12.80 12.19
CA ASN A 123 -18.21 -13.89 13.10
C ASN A 123 -19.29 -14.04 14.20
N LEU A 124 -19.67 -12.93 14.85
CA LEU A 124 -20.74 -12.94 15.87
C LEU A 124 -22.05 -13.49 15.31
N PHE A 125 -22.40 -13.13 14.06
CA PHE A 125 -23.59 -13.65 13.40
C PHE A 125 -23.52 -15.16 13.13
N ARG A 126 -22.32 -15.68 12.83
CA ARG A 126 -22.08 -17.13 12.68
C ARG A 126 -22.22 -17.88 13.99
N GLU A 127 -21.70 -17.31 15.08
CA GLU A 127 -21.75 -17.92 16.42
C GLU A 127 -23.18 -17.91 16.99
N GLU A 128 -23.94 -16.84 16.78
CA GLU A 128 -25.35 -16.80 17.17
C GLU A 128 -26.29 -17.61 16.24
N TRP A 129 -25.85 -17.96 15.01
CA TRP A 129 -26.70 -18.49 13.92
C TRP A 129 -27.70 -19.55 14.37
N LYS A 130 -27.23 -20.63 15.02
CA LYS A 130 -28.12 -21.71 15.48
C LYS A 130 -29.19 -21.19 16.44
N GLY A 131 -28.79 -20.39 17.43
CA GLY A 131 -29.71 -19.80 18.40
C GLY A 131 -30.66 -18.76 17.79
N LEU A 132 -30.37 -18.21 16.60
CA LEU A 132 -31.32 -17.39 15.83
C LEU A 132 -32.33 -18.27 15.09
N LEU A 133 -31.91 -19.42 14.54
CA LEU A 133 -32.82 -20.39 13.92
C LEU A 133 -33.77 -21.02 14.94
N ASP A 134 -33.25 -21.42 16.11
CA ASP A 134 -34.06 -21.96 17.21
C ASP A 134 -35.16 -20.94 17.62
N GLU A 135 -34.80 -19.65 17.76
CA GLU A 135 -35.72 -18.56 18.08
C GLU A 135 -36.73 -18.24 16.96
N LEU A 136 -36.36 -18.42 15.67
CA LEU A 136 -37.29 -18.29 14.54
C LEU A 136 -38.30 -19.45 14.46
N VAL A 137 -37.89 -20.67 14.83
CA VAL A 137 -38.80 -21.83 14.94
C VAL A 137 -39.77 -21.65 16.10
N GLU A 138 -39.32 -21.17 17.27
CA GLU A 138 -40.19 -20.87 18.41
C GLU A 138 -41.26 -19.80 18.07
N LYS A 139 -40.94 -18.85 17.19
CA LYS A 139 -41.87 -17.83 16.69
C LYS A 139 -42.77 -18.30 15.55
N GLY A 140 -42.48 -19.47 14.96
CA GLY A 140 -43.18 -19.98 13.78
C GLY A 140 -42.88 -19.22 12.49
N GLU A 141 -41.77 -18.49 12.43
CA GLU A 141 -41.34 -17.71 11.25
C GLU A 141 -40.63 -18.58 10.20
N ILE A 142 -40.06 -19.72 10.61
CA ILE A 142 -39.51 -20.78 9.75
C ILE A 142 -39.92 -22.17 10.27
N GLN A 143 -39.90 -23.20 9.42
CA GLN A 143 -40.17 -24.57 9.84
C GLN A 143 -38.92 -25.28 10.39
N SER A 144 -39.11 -26.25 11.29
CA SER A 144 -38.02 -27.04 11.88
C SER A 144 -37.19 -27.80 10.84
N GLU A 145 -37.79 -28.20 9.71
CA GLU A 145 -37.07 -28.82 8.59
C GLU A 145 -36.12 -27.84 7.90
N GLU A 146 -36.52 -26.57 7.76
CA GLU A 146 -35.68 -25.50 7.19
C GLU A 146 -34.54 -25.16 8.15
N ALA A 147 -34.82 -25.05 9.44
CA ALA A 147 -33.80 -24.84 10.48
C ALA A 147 -32.77 -25.98 10.52
N MET A 148 -33.18 -27.24 10.33
CA MET A 148 -32.26 -28.37 10.20
C MET A 148 -31.46 -28.32 8.89
N LYS A 149 -32.11 -28.03 7.76
CA LYS A 149 -31.48 -27.97 6.43
C LYS A 149 -30.44 -26.84 6.32
N TYR A 150 -30.67 -25.72 6.98
CA TYR A 150 -29.83 -24.52 6.95
C TYR A 150 -29.10 -24.26 8.28
N SER A 151 -28.94 -25.31 9.10
CA SER A 151 -28.41 -25.29 10.48
C SER A 151 -26.99 -24.70 10.65
N HIS A 152 -26.23 -24.55 9.57
CA HIS A 152 -24.86 -24.03 9.59
C HIS A 152 -24.68 -22.87 8.59
N LEU A 153 -24.07 -21.77 9.06
CA LEU A 153 -23.66 -20.64 8.23
C LEU A 153 -22.15 -20.70 7.97
N ASN A 154 -21.77 -20.86 6.71
CA ASN A 154 -20.39 -20.71 6.25
C ASN A 154 -20.10 -19.22 6.03
N VAL A 155 -19.06 -18.69 6.67
CA VAL A 155 -18.66 -17.27 6.55
C VAL A 155 -17.22 -17.17 6.09
N VAL A 156 -17.00 -16.39 5.03
CA VAL A 156 -15.66 -16.03 4.53
C VAL A 156 -15.56 -14.52 4.36
N GLY A 157 -14.54 -13.94 5.01
CA GLY A 157 -14.22 -12.53 4.92
C GLY A 157 -13.24 -12.20 3.78
N MET A 158 -13.34 -11.00 3.23
CA MET A 158 -12.34 -10.39 2.35
C MET A 158 -12.11 -8.95 2.80
N VAL A 159 -10.85 -8.57 3.02
CA VAL A 159 -10.54 -7.26 3.61
C VAL A 159 -10.60 -6.15 2.56
N GLY A 160 -11.71 -5.41 2.55
CA GLY A 160 -11.88 -4.18 1.80
C GLY A 160 -11.61 -2.98 2.70
N SER A 161 -10.41 -2.41 2.61
CA SER A 161 -9.95 -1.26 3.41
C SER A 161 -8.85 -0.54 2.63
N ILE A 162 -8.84 0.79 2.65
CA ILE A 162 -7.70 1.57 2.17
C ILE A 162 -6.58 1.64 3.23
N ASP A 163 -6.95 1.48 4.50
CA ASP A 163 -6.14 1.87 5.66
C ASP A 163 -5.01 0.84 5.97
N ASN A 164 -5.04 -0.35 5.34
CA ASN A 164 -4.21 -1.53 5.62
C ASN A 164 -4.13 -1.86 7.12
N ASP A 165 -5.29 -1.75 7.79
CA ASP A 165 -5.44 -1.75 9.24
C ASP A 165 -5.62 -3.14 9.87
N PHE A 166 -5.89 -4.17 9.05
CA PHE A 166 -6.23 -5.54 9.48
C PHE A 166 -5.00 -6.45 9.52
N CYS A 167 -4.69 -7.01 10.69
CA CYS A 167 -3.62 -8.00 10.84
C CYS A 167 -3.95 -9.31 10.10
N GLY A 168 -2.91 -10.04 9.66
CA GLY A 168 -3.07 -11.31 8.94
C GLY A 168 -3.14 -11.21 7.41
N THR A 169 -2.98 -10.01 6.82
CA THR A 169 -2.73 -9.81 5.38
C THR A 169 -1.56 -8.87 5.15
N ASP A 170 -0.79 -9.07 4.07
CA ASP A 170 0.28 -8.16 3.63
C ASP A 170 -0.33 -6.85 3.06
N MET A 171 -1.51 -6.95 2.43
CA MET A 171 -2.23 -5.87 1.75
C MET A 171 -3.76 -6.06 1.84
N THR A 172 -4.50 -4.98 2.08
CA THR A 172 -5.98 -4.92 1.96
C THR A 172 -6.40 -4.36 0.60
N ILE A 173 -7.60 -4.73 0.14
CA ILE A 173 -8.16 -4.27 -1.15
C ILE A 173 -8.51 -2.79 -1.04
N GLY A 174 -7.82 -1.97 -1.83
CA GLY A 174 -7.99 -0.51 -1.96
C GLY A 174 -6.79 0.31 -1.52
N THR A 175 -5.85 -0.25 -0.78
CA THR A 175 -4.68 0.48 -0.25
C THR A 175 -3.77 1.02 -1.36
N ASP A 176 -3.55 0.25 -2.43
CA ASP A 176 -2.73 0.70 -3.56
C ASP A 176 -3.43 1.77 -4.40
N SER A 177 -4.75 1.62 -4.60
CA SER A 177 -5.58 2.63 -5.28
C SER A 177 -5.63 3.95 -4.51
N ALA A 178 -5.76 3.89 -3.18
CA ALA A 178 -5.67 5.05 -2.30
C ALA A 178 -4.29 5.71 -2.35
N LEU A 179 -3.22 4.91 -2.29
CA LEU A 179 -1.84 5.41 -2.47
C LEU A 179 -1.66 6.13 -3.82
N HIS A 180 -2.23 5.61 -4.92
CA HIS A 180 -2.26 6.31 -6.21
C HIS A 180 -2.96 7.69 -6.10
N ARG A 181 -4.13 7.79 -5.43
CA ARG A 181 -4.81 9.07 -5.21
C ARG A 181 -3.93 10.06 -4.42
N ILE A 182 -3.20 9.57 -3.42
CA ILE A 182 -2.29 10.38 -2.60
C ILE A 182 -1.13 10.92 -3.44
N ILE A 183 -0.45 10.04 -4.20
CA ILE A 183 0.72 10.42 -4.99
C ILE A 183 0.36 11.35 -6.16
N GLU A 184 -0.81 11.18 -6.79
CA GLU A 184 -1.31 12.14 -7.80
C GLU A 184 -1.48 13.56 -7.23
N VAL A 185 -2.10 13.70 -6.05
CA VAL A 185 -2.28 15.00 -5.39
C VAL A 185 -0.94 15.61 -4.97
N VAL A 186 -0.02 14.77 -4.48
CA VAL A 186 1.36 15.14 -4.17
C VAL A 186 2.08 15.72 -5.39
N ASP A 187 2.13 15.00 -6.51
CA ASP A 187 2.91 15.41 -7.67
C ASP A 187 2.29 16.63 -8.36
N ALA A 188 0.96 16.78 -8.34
CA ALA A 188 0.30 18.02 -8.71
C ALA A 188 0.77 19.21 -7.84
N ILE A 189 0.81 19.03 -6.52
CA ILE A 189 1.15 20.11 -5.56
C ILE A 189 2.63 20.46 -5.55
N VAL A 190 3.52 19.52 -5.87
CA VAL A 190 4.96 19.79 -6.08
C VAL A 190 5.19 20.94 -7.05
N THR A 191 4.41 21.04 -8.13
CA THR A 191 4.58 22.08 -9.17
C THR A 191 4.33 23.51 -8.65
N THR A 192 3.26 23.71 -7.87
CA THR A 192 2.93 25.01 -7.25
C THR A 192 3.83 25.30 -6.05
N ALA A 193 4.19 24.28 -5.26
CA ALA A 193 5.12 24.41 -4.15
C ALA A 193 6.52 24.87 -4.62
N GLN A 194 7.03 24.32 -5.73
CA GLN A 194 8.32 24.73 -6.32
C GLN A 194 8.29 26.18 -6.84
N SER A 195 7.12 26.64 -7.27
CA SER A 195 6.92 27.98 -7.83
C SER A 195 6.89 29.06 -6.74
N HIS A 196 6.31 28.75 -5.57
CA HIS A 196 6.12 29.70 -4.47
C HIS A 196 7.06 29.50 -3.26
N GLN A 197 7.95 28.50 -3.29
CA GLN A 197 8.86 28.13 -2.17
C GLN A 197 8.13 27.75 -0.88
N ARG A 198 7.02 27.00 -1.02
CA ARG A 198 6.12 26.69 0.09
C ARG A 198 6.48 25.43 0.85
N THR A 199 6.13 25.45 2.13
CA THR A 199 5.76 24.26 2.90
C THR A 199 4.26 24.00 2.67
N PHE A 200 3.86 22.74 2.56
CA PHE A 200 2.49 22.23 2.41
C PHE A 200 2.21 21.22 3.52
N VAL A 201 0.96 20.81 3.78
CA VAL A 201 0.57 19.91 4.88
C VAL A 201 -0.62 19.04 4.41
N LEU A 202 -0.39 17.87 3.77
CA LEU A 202 -1.38 17.18 2.90
C LEU A 202 -2.27 16.05 3.52
N GLU A 203 -3.05 16.26 4.59
CA GLU A 203 -4.45 15.75 4.59
C GLU A 203 -4.90 14.28 4.35
N VAL A 204 -4.20 13.19 4.72
CA VAL A 204 -4.59 11.78 4.38
C VAL A 204 -5.45 11.00 5.42
N MET A 205 -5.77 9.74 5.11
CA MET A 205 -6.54 8.81 5.93
C MET A 205 -5.67 7.69 6.52
N GLY A 206 -6.19 7.07 7.58
CA GLY A 206 -5.64 5.84 8.15
C GLY A 206 -6.31 5.39 9.45
N ARG A 207 -7.20 6.20 10.03
CA ARG A 207 -7.80 6.10 11.38
C ARG A 207 -6.81 5.89 12.52
N HIS A 208 -6.35 4.65 12.71
CA HIS A 208 -5.39 4.25 13.75
C HIS A 208 -4.21 3.45 13.14
N CYS A 209 -4.04 3.51 11.82
CA CYS A 209 -2.97 2.88 11.07
C CYS A 209 -2.06 3.91 10.41
N GLY A 210 -0.76 3.73 10.53
CA GLY A 210 0.26 4.55 9.87
C GLY A 210 0.57 4.14 8.43
N TYR A 211 -0.03 3.07 7.89
CA TYR A 211 0.45 2.44 6.65
C TYR A 211 0.40 3.37 5.43
N LEU A 212 -0.77 3.98 5.13
CA LEU A 212 -0.91 4.90 4.00
C LEU A 212 0.07 6.07 4.09
N ALA A 213 0.18 6.69 5.26
CA ALA A 213 1.14 7.76 5.53
C ALA A 213 2.59 7.30 5.30
N LEU A 214 3.01 6.18 5.90
CA LEU A 214 4.37 5.66 5.82
C LEU A 214 4.77 5.26 4.39
N VAL A 215 3.91 4.55 3.66
CA VAL A 215 4.21 4.14 2.28
C VAL A 215 4.21 5.35 1.35
N SER A 216 3.29 6.31 1.57
CA SER A 216 3.36 7.59 0.85
C SER A 216 4.68 8.32 1.14
N ALA A 217 5.17 8.32 2.38
CA ALA A 217 6.43 8.99 2.78
C ALA A 217 7.64 8.43 2.03
N LEU A 218 7.65 7.11 1.83
CA LEU A 218 8.69 6.40 1.11
C LEU A 218 8.60 6.66 -0.40
N ALA A 219 7.39 6.61 -0.98
CA ALA A 219 7.14 6.83 -2.41
C ALA A 219 7.38 8.28 -2.86
N CYS A 220 6.96 9.27 -2.06
CA CYS A 220 7.19 10.68 -2.34
C CYS A 220 8.61 11.15 -1.97
N GLY A 221 9.25 10.51 -0.98
CA GLY A 221 10.53 10.91 -0.42
C GLY A 221 10.44 12.11 0.54
N ALA A 222 9.57 12.00 1.55
CA ALA A 222 9.29 13.02 2.56
C ALA A 222 10.52 13.49 3.39
N ASP A 223 10.49 14.72 3.93
CA ASP A 223 11.43 15.17 4.97
C ASP A 223 11.14 14.51 6.34
N TRP A 224 9.92 14.02 6.61
CA TRP A 224 9.55 13.47 7.93
C TRP A 224 8.33 12.54 7.79
N VAL A 225 8.03 11.78 8.85
CA VAL A 225 6.75 11.07 9.02
C VAL A 225 6.37 11.02 10.50
N PHE A 226 5.08 11.16 10.81
CA PHE A 226 4.46 10.89 12.11
C PHE A 226 3.37 9.83 11.89
N ILE A 227 3.38 8.76 12.69
CA ILE A 227 2.41 7.65 12.60
C ILE A 227 2.03 7.20 14.01
N PRO A 228 0.79 6.72 14.24
CA PRO A 228 0.34 6.28 15.56
C PRO A 228 1.23 5.16 16.16
N GLU A 229 1.76 4.26 15.33
CA GLU A 229 2.61 3.17 15.79
C GLU A 229 4.04 3.60 16.16
N SER A 230 4.56 4.69 15.58
CA SER A 230 5.90 5.21 15.87
C SER A 230 5.83 6.72 16.12
N PRO A 231 5.31 7.13 17.29
CA PRO A 231 5.20 8.54 17.66
C PRO A 231 6.59 9.17 17.81
N PRO A 232 6.71 10.48 17.59
CA PRO A 232 7.98 11.20 17.68
C PRO A 232 8.54 11.18 19.10
N GLU A 233 9.86 11.32 19.21
CA GLU A 233 10.55 11.47 20.50
C GLU A 233 10.45 12.92 21.02
N ASP A 234 10.63 13.12 22.32
CA ASP A 234 10.54 14.44 22.93
C ASP A 234 11.62 15.39 22.36
N GLY A 235 11.25 16.63 22.01
CA GLY A 235 12.11 17.57 21.29
C GLY A 235 12.18 17.33 19.77
N TRP A 236 11.28 16.51 19.20
CA TRP A 236 11.11 16.39 17.74
C TRP A 236 10.86 17.74 17.06
N GLU A 237 10.28 18.72 17.76
CA GLU A 237 10.02 20.06 17.27
C GLU A 237 11.31 20.72 16.76
N ASP A 238 12.37 20.62 17.57
CA ASP A 238 13.69 21.17 17.27
C ASP A 238 14.42 20.32 16.21
N GLN A 239 14.34 18.99 16.29
CA GLN A 239 14.94 18.08 15.30
C GLN A 239 14.33 18.29 13.90
N MET A 240 13.01 18.46 13.82
CA MET A 240 12.28 18.73 12.59
C MET A 240 12.63 20.12 12.04
N CYS A 241 12.69 21.14 12.91
CA CYS A 241 13.06 22.50 12.51
C CYS A 241 14.51 22.58 12.01
N GLU A 242 15.45 21.88 12.66
CA GLU A 242 16.82 21.74 12.19
C GLU A 242 16.87 21.03 10.84
N LYS A 243 16.22 19.87 10.70
CA LYS A 243 16.21 19.09 9.45
C LYS A 243 15.65 19.89 8.28
N LEU A 244 14.55 20.62 8.46
CA LEU A 244 14.01 21.53 7.46
C LEU A 244 15.00 22.63 7.08
N SER A 245 15.71 23.18 8.07
CA SER A 245 16.73 24.21 7.85
C SER A 245 17.94 23.66 7.09
N GLU A 246 18.37 22.43 7.39
CA GLU A 246 19.41 21.72 6.65
C GLU A 246 18.99 21.36 5.21
N SER A 247 17.77 20.85 5.01
CA SER A 247 17.21 20.59 3.67
C SER A 247 17.18 21.87 2.83
N ARG A 248 16.83 23.01 3.44
CA ARG A 248 16.84 24.33 2.80
C ARG A 248 18.27 24.83 2.55
N SER A 249 19.20 24.68 3.49
CA SER A 249 20.58 25.17 3.34
C SER A 249 21.35 24.38 2.26
N ARG A 250 21.29 23.04 2.31
CA ARG A 250 21.85 22.10 1.32
C ARG A 250 21.23 22.21 -0.08
N GLY A 251 20.13 22.96 -0.21
CA GLY A 251 19.52 23.28 -1.50
C GLY A 251 18.66 22.19 -2.09
N SER A 252 17.96 21.40 -1.26
CA SER A 252 16.93 20.49 -1.76
C SER A 252 15.86 21.27 -2.53
N ARG A 253 15.34 20.63 -3.58
CA ARG A 253 14.41 21.23 -4.55
C ARG A 253 12.99 20.65 -4.44
N LEU A 254 12.83 19.53 -3.74
CA LEU A 254 11.61 18.70 -3.67
C LEU A 254 11.72 17.69 -2.48
N ASN A 255 10.81 17.79 -1.51
CA ASN A 255 10.50 16.90 -0.37
C ASN A 255 8.93 16.86 -0.19
N ILE A 256 8.23 16.14 0.72
CA ILE A 256 6.70 16.09 0.82
C ILE A 256 6.04 15.81 2.22
N ILE A 257 4.93 16.53 2.63
CA ILE A 257 4.06 16.38 3.85
C ILE A 257 2.75 15.83 3.33
N ILE A 258 2.15 14.89 4.07
CA ILE A 258 0.82 14.37 3.90
C ILE A 258 0.26 14.04 5.30
N VAL A 259 -0.88 14.58 5.77
CA VAL A 259 -1.31 14.58 7.21
C VAL A 259 -2.60 13.79 7.42
N ALA A 260 -3.61 14.30 8.12
CA ALA A 260 -4.92 13.72 8.31
C ALA A 260 -5.88 14.62 9.09
N GLU A 261 -7.15 14.25 9.03
CA GLU A 261 -8.30 15.02 9.47
C GLU A 261 -8.92 14.40 10.73
N GLY A 262 -8.98 15.14 11.85
CA GLY A 262 -9.53 14.57 13.10
C GLY A 262 -9.61 15.49 14.32
N ALA A 263 -9.31 16.78 14.21
CA ALA A 263 -9.21 17.69 15.36
C ALA A 263 -10.24 18.83 15.32
N ASN A 264 -11.19 18.81 16.27
CA ASN A 264 -11.85 20.03 16.69
C ASN A 264 -10.92 20.81 17.63
N ASP A 265 -10.83 22.13 17.42
CA ASP A 265 -10.42 23.08 18.46
C ASP A 265 -11.33 22.91 19.70
N ARG A 266 -10.76 23.10 20.90
CA ARG A 266 -11.47 23.08 22.19
C ARG A 266 -12.62 24.11 22.26
N HIS A 267 -12.63 25.09 21.36
CA HIS A 267 -13.66 26.12 21.21
C HIS A 267 -14.26 26.24 19.80
N GLY A 268 -13.96 25.30 18.89
CA GLY A 268 -14.58 25.16 17.57
C GLY A 268 -14.48 26.35 16.61
N LYS A 269 -13.39 27.15 16.61
CA LYS A 269 -13.29 28.38 15.79
C LYS A 269 -12.24 28.34 14.67
N GLN A 270 -12.65 28.77 13.48
CA GLN A 270 -11.81 28.84 12.28
C GLN A 270 -10.81 30.03 12.34
N ILE A 271 -9.56 29.78 11.94
CA ILE A 271 -8.48 30.79 11.94
C ILE A 271 -8.21 31.26 10.49
N SER A 272 -8.45 32.53 10.21
CA SER A 272 -8.20 33.16 8.91
C SER A 272 -6.75 33.64 8.76
N SER A 273 -6.16 33.47 7.57
CA SER A 273 -4.79 33.92 7.29
C SER A 273 -4.72 35.40 6.92
N ASP A 274 -4.01 36.19 7.72
CA ASP A 274 -3.49 37.50 7.34
C ASP A 274 -2.09 37.71 7.96
N PHE A 275 -1.28 38.58 7.35
CA PHE A 275 0.16 38.80 7.59
C PHE A 275 1.11 37.62 7.32
N VAL A 276 1.94 37.76 6.27
CA VAL A 276 3.41 37.94 6.37
C VAL A 276 3.84 38.87 5.21
N LYS A 277 4.81 39.77 5.44
CA LYS A 277 5.40 40.64 4.40
C LYS A 277 6.83 40.23 4.03
N ASP A 278 7.29 40.76 2.90
CA ASP A 278 8.53 40.42 2.19
C ASP A 278 9.79 40.14 3.01
N ASN A 279 10.56 39.14 2.55
CA ASN A 279 11.91 39.41 2.04
C ASN A 279 12.33 38.36 0.99
N ARG A 280 12.95 38.79 -0.12
CA ARG A 280 13.36 37.91 -1.24
C ARG A 280 14.87 37.91 -1.45
N ALA A 281 15.48 36.72 -1.43
CA ALA A 281 16.81 36.48 -1.99
C ALA A 281 16.86 35.12 -2.71
N ASN A 282 17.49 35.08 -3.89
CA ASN A 282 17.34 34.00 -4.87
C ASN A 282 17.90 32.63 -4.43
N LYS A 283 17.03 31.61 -4.30
CA LYS A 283 17.26 30.18 -4.70
C LYS A 283 15.98 29.33 -4.48
N LYS A 284 15.51 28.61 -5.50
CA LYS A 284 14.27 27.79 -5.50
C LYS A 284 14.40 26.55 -4.60
N ARG A 285 13.52 26.39 -3.60
CA ARG A 285 13.56 25.37 -2.52
C ARG A 285 12.13 25.09 -2.00
N LEU A 286 11.89 23.93 -1.40
CA LEU A 286 10.57 23.39 -1.00
C LEU A 286 10.80 22.34 0.10
N ASN A 287 9.96 22.26 1.15
CA ASN A 287 10.27 21.60 2.43
C ASN A 287 9.03 21.02 3.12
N ILE A 288 8.97 19.71 3.39
CA ILE A 288 7.70 19.05 3.73
C ILE A 288 7.82 17.55 4.24
N ILE A 289 6.97 17.14 5.22
CA ILE A 289 6.99 16.23 6.46
C ILE A 289 5.63 15.45 6.81
N ILE A 290 5.40 14.16 6.53
CA ILE A 290 4.08 13.42 6.68
C ILE A 290 3.53 13.20 8.13
N ILE A 291 2.20 13.09 8.35
CA ILE A 291 1.43 12.65 9.55
C ILE A 291 0.34 11.60 9.15
N SER A 292 -0.35 10.93 10.10
CA SER A 292 -1.54 10.04 9.92
C SER A 292 -2.70 10.44 10.85
N GLU A 293 -3.92 9.96 10.58
CA GLU A 293 -5.21 10.30 11.25
C GLU A 293 -5.20 10.02 12.75
N GLY A 294 -4.49 8.98 13.17
CA GLY A 294 -4.32 8.61 14.57
C GLY A 294 -3.08 9.20 15.23
N ALA A 295 -2.33 10.08 14.56
CA ALA A 295 -1.00 10.46 15.02
C ALA A 295 -1.01 11.21 16.36
N ILE A 296 -0.14 10.73 17.24
CA ILE A 296 -0.03 11.13 18.64
C ILE A 296 1.45 11.34 18.98
N ASN A 297 1.72 12.06 20.06
CA ASN A 297 3.02 12.01 20.75
C ASN A 297 3.08 10.84 21.74
N ARG A 298 4.23 10.63 22.39
CA ARG A 298 4.45 9.60 23.43
C ARG A 298 3.59 9.75 24.69
N HIS A 299 2.76 10.79 24.79
CA HIS A 299 1.80 11.00 25.86
C HIS A 299 0.35 10.68 25.45
N ASN A 300 0.13 10.25 24.20
CA ASN A 300 -1.17 10.01 23.56
C ASN A 300 -1.97 11.30 23.31
N VAL A 301 -1.27 12.43 23.15
CA VAL A 301 -1.87 13.71 22.72
C VAL A 301 -1.80 13.80 21.19
N PRO A 302 -2.91 14.09 20.48
CA PRO A 302 -2.92 14.21 19.02
C PRO A 302 -1.98 15.29 18.48
N ILE A 303 -1.34 15.00 17.33
CA ILE A 303 -0.51 15.94 16.58
C ILE A 303 -1.26 16.34 15.31
N THR A 304 -1.61 17.63 15.17
CA THR A 304 -2.48 18.13 14.09
C THR A 304 -1.70 18.91 13.03
N SER A 305 -2.30 19.06 11.84
CA SER A 305 -1.77 19.93 10.77
C SER A 305 -1.45 21.34 11.25
N ASP A 306 -2.34 21.96 12.03
CA ASP A 306 -2.14 23.32 12.52
C ASP A 306 -1.00 23.43 13.53
N ILE A 307 -0.79 22.42 14.40
CA ILE A 307 0.39 22.38 15.28
C ILE A 307 1.68 22.37 14.45
N ILE A 308 1.75 21.58 13.37
CA ILE A 308 2.94 21.57 12.48
C ILE A 308 3.08 22.87 11.69
N LYS A 309 1.97 23.39 11.15
CA LYS A 309 1.95 24.67 10.41
C LYS A 309 2.47 25.81 11.29
N ASP A 310 1.90 25.96 12.48
CA ASP A 310 2.20 27.08 13.37
C ASP A 310 3.61 26.95 13.95
N LEU A 311 4.10 25.73 14.20
CA LEU A 311 5.49 25.45 14.56
C LEU A 311 6.47 25.88 13.44
N VAL A 312 6.21 25.50 12.19
CA VAL A 312 7.07 25.86 11.05
C VAL A 312 7.01 27.36 10.74
N VAL A 313 5.83 27.98 10.82
CA VAL A 313 5.67 29.43 10.61
C VAL A 313 6.37 30.22 11.72
N SER A 314 6.17 29.85 12.99
CA SER A 314 6.73 30.59 14.14
C SER A 314 8.25 30.43 14.29
N ARG A 315 8.79 29.22 14.13
CA ARG A 315 10.24 28.97 14.32
C ARG A 315 11.08 29.21 13.06
N LEU A 316 10.53 29.01 11.86
CA LEU A 316 11.29 29.06 10.60
C LEU A 316 10.85 30.17 9.63
N GLY A 317 9.63 30.72 9.78
CA GLY A 317 9.11 31.77 8.89
C GLY A 317 8.86 31.32 7.45
N PHE A 318 8.52 30.04 7.22
CA PHE A 318 8.25 29.51 5.87
C PHE A 318 6.75 29.65 5.52
N ASP A 319 6.42 30.08 4.29
CA ASP A 319 5.03 30.12 3.80
C ASP A 319 4.46 28.70 3.78
N THR A 320 3.58 28.40 4.75
CA THR A 320 3.09 27.06 5.06
C THR A 320 1.59 26.94 4.83
N ARG A 321 1.16 25.89 4.12
CA ARG A 321 -0.23 25.67 3.71
C ARG A 321 -0.73 24.30 4.13
N ILE A 322 -1.96 24.19 4.61
CA ILE A 322 -2.64 22.91 4.83
C ILE A 322 -3.49 22.55 3.62
N THR A 323 -3.71 21.27 3.37
CA THR A 323 -4.55 20.76 2.27
C THR A 323 -5.09 19.39 2.65
N ILE A 324 -6.41 19.26 2.70
CA ILE A 324 -7.10 18.05 3.16
C ILE A 324 -7.46 17.20 1.94
N LEU A 325 -6.95 15.96 1.83
CA LEU A 325 -7.32 15.02 0.76
C LEU A 325 -8.64 14.32 1.09
N GLY A 326 -8.80 13.92 2.37
CA GLY A 326 -10.03 13.32 2.87
C GLY A 326 -10.55 12.20 1.95
N HIS A 327 -11.83 12.27 1.60
CA HIS A 327 -12.52 11.21 0.84
C HIS A 327 -12.04 11.03 -0.62
N VAL A 328 -11.20 11.92 -1.17
CA VAL A 328 -10.56 11.70 -2.50
C VAL A 328 -9.81 10.37 -2.52
N GLN A 329 -9.27 9.93 -1.39
CA GLN A 329 -8.51 8.69 -1.22
C GLN A 329 -9.34 7.40 -1.37
N ARG A 330 -10.67 7.47 -1.21
CA ARG A 330 -11.60 6.35 -1.45
C ARG A 330 -12.20 6.37 -2.87
N GLY A 331 -12.13 7.53 -3.54
CA GLY A 331 -12.63 7.72 -4.91
C GLY A 331 -11.66 7.27 -6.01
N GLY A 332 -12.06 7.50 -7.26
CA GLY A 332 -11.30 7.12 -8.44
C GLY A 332 -11.51 5.66 -8.87
N THR A 333 -10.81 5.26 -9.94
CA THR A 333 -10.80 3.87 -10.43
C THR A 333 -9.81 3.02 -9.62
N PRO A 334 -10.07 1.72 -9.41
CA PRO A 334 -9.08 0.84 -8.81
C PRO A 334 -7.85 0.68 -9.71
N SER A 335 -6.68 0.54 -9.10
CA SER A 335 -5.42 0.26 -9.78
C SER A 335 -5.40 -1.14 -10.40
N ALA A 336 -4.38 -1.42 -11.22
CA ALA A 336 -4.12 -2.76 -11.73
C ALA A 336 -3.92 -3.77 -10.58
N PHE A 337 -3.21 -3.38 -9.52
CA PHE A 337 -2.99 -4.22 -8.34
C PHE A 337 -4.31 -4.57 -7.64
N ASP A 338 -5.13 -3.59 -7.26
CA ASP A 338 -6.37 -3.86 -6.51
C ASP A 338 -7.43 -4.63 -7.33
N ARG A 339 -7.46 -4.43 -8.65
CA ARG A 339 -8.30 -5.26 -9.56
C ARG A 339 -7.85 -6.71 -9.55
N ILE A 340 -6.54 -6.96 -9.61
CA ILE A 340 -5.97 -8.31 -9.61
C ILE A 340 -6.14 -8.95 -8.23
N LEU A 341 -5.85 -8.20 -7.15
CA LEU A 341 -5.99 -8.64 -5.76
C LEU A 341 -7.44 -9.03 -5.45
N GLY A 342 -8.39 -8.12 -5.66
CA GLY A 342 -9.81 -8.39 -5.46
C GLY A 342 -10.31 -9.55 -6.33
N SER A 343 -9.83 -9.67 -7.57
CA SER A 343 -10.19 -10.80 -8.45
C SER A 343 -9.65 -12.14 -7.95
N ARG A 344 -8.43 -12.18 -7.40
CA ARG A 344 -7.80 -13.40 -6.86
C ARG A 344 -8.47 -13.84 -5.55
N ILE A 345 -8.61 -12.91 -4.61
CA ILE A 345 -9.23 -13.15 -3.30
C ILE A 345 -10.71 -13.54 -3.48
N GLY A 346 -11.45 -12.90 -4.39
CA GLY A 346 -12.85 -13.23 -4.67
C GLY A 346 -13.09 -14.60 -5.33
N VAL A 347 -12.11 -15.14 -6.06
CA VAL A 347 -12.14 -16.54 -6.53
C VAL A 347 -11.91 -17.49 -5.35
N GLU A 348 -10.84 -17.25 -4.59
CA GLU A 348 -10.45 -18.09 -3.45
C GLU A 348 -11.51 -18.11 -2.33
N ALA A 349 -12.25 -17.00 -2.13
CA ALA A 349 -13.35 -16.94 -1.17
C ALA A 349 -14.52 -17.86 -1.52
N VAL A 350 -14.81 -18.08 -2.81
CA VAL A 350 -15.82 -19.06 -3.23
C VAL A 350 -15.32 -20.48 -3.02
N ILE A 351 -14.04 -20.75 -3.26
CA ILE A 351 -13.42 -22.06 -2.99
C ILE A 351 -13.52 -22.37 -1.49
N ALA A 352 -13.12 -21.42 -0.64
CA ALA A 352 -13.22 -21.52 0.81
C ALA A 352 -14.66 -21.78 1.30
N LEU A 353 -15.68 -21.09 0.76
CA LEU A 353 -17.09 -21.34 1.07
C LEU A 353 -17.60 -22.72 0.59
N LEU A 354 -17.05 -23.24 -0.51
CA LEU A 354 -17.45 -24.57 -1.01
C LEU A 354 -16.82 -25.73 -0.24
N GLU A 355 -15.57 -25.56 0.20
CA GLU A 355 -14.79 -26.55 0.95
C GLU A 355 -15.10 -26.54 2.46
N ALA A 356 -15.72 -25.47 2.98
CA ALA A 356 -16.07 -25.36 4.40
C ALA A 356 -17.05 -26.44 4.89
N SER A 357 -16.67 -27.09 5.98
CA SER A 357 -17.50 -27.96 6.82
C SER A 357 -18.05 -27.22 8.05
N PRO A 358 -19.04 -27.76 8.77
CA PRO A 358 -19.51 -27.24 10.06
C PRO A 358 -18.39 -26.98 11.09
N ASP A 359 -17.35 -27.82 11.10
CA ASP A 359 -16.20 -27.72 12.00
C ASP A 359 -15.15 -26.69 11.53
N THR A 360 -15.28 -26.17 10.31
CA THR A 360 -14.33 -25.20 9.75
C THR A 360 -14.54 -23.83 10.42
N PRO A 361 -13.50 -23.18 10.97
CA PRO A 361 -13.63 -21.85 11.53
C PRO A 361 -13.91 -20.82 10.42
N ALA A 362 -14.55 -19.70 10.77
CA ALA A 362 -14.65 -18.58 9.84
C ALA A 362 -13.24 -18.09 9.48
N CYS A 363 -12.98 -17.86 8.20
CA CYS A 363 -11.67 -17.44 7.71
C CYS A 363 -11.76 -16.14 6.91
N VAL A 364 -10.65 -15.41 6.86
CA VAL A 364 -10.44 -14.31 5.93
C VAL A 364 -9.54 -14.81 4.82
N VAL A 365 -9.91 -14.53 3.56
CA VAL A 365 -9.00 -14.71 2.45
C VAL A 365 -8.11 -13.47 2.36
N SER A 366 -6.81 -13.75 2.34
CA SER A 366 -5.73 -12.80 2.58
C SER A 366 -4.64 -12.96 1.52
N LEU A 367 -3.79 -11.95 1.34
CA LEU A 367 -2.57 -12.05 0.56
C LEU A 367 -1.38 -12.20 1.52
N SER A 368 -0.56 -13.23 1.34
CA SER A 368 0.78 -13.26 1.95
C SER A 368 1.82 -13.80 0.97
N GLY A 369 2.97 -13.14 0.86
CA GLY A 369 4.05 -13.56 -0.04
C GLY A 369 3.63 -13.63 -1.51
N ASN A 370 2.74 -12.72 -1.95
CA ASN A 370 2.09 -12.75 -3.27
C ASN A 370 1.28 -14.04 -3.56
N GLN A 371 0.85 -14.80 -2.53
CA GLN A 371 -0.06 -15.93 -2.66
C GLN A 371 -1.37 -15.66 -1.90
N ALA A 372 -2.47 -16.26 -2.35
CA ALA A 372 -3.73 -16.19 -1.63
C ALA A 372 -3.72 -17.25 -0.52
N ILE A 373 -4.05 -16.85 0.70
CA ILE A 373 -4.09 -17.72 1.88
C ILE A 373 -5.42 -17.55 2.63
N ARG A 374 -5.79 -18.54 3.44
CA ARG A 374 -6.92 -18.49 4.36
C ARG A 374 -6.38 -18.40 5.78
N VAL A 375 -6.79 -17.38 6.53
CA VAL A 375 -6.36 -17.15 7.92
C VAL A 375 -7.58 -17.15 8.85
N PRO A 376 -7.48 -17.69 10.09
CA PRO A 376 -8.61 -17.70 11.01
C PRO A 376 -9.07 -16.28 11.36
N LEU A 377 -10.37 -16.01 11.19
CA LEU A 377 -10.94 -14.66 11.31
C LEU A 377 -10.72 -14.08 12.71
N MET A 378 -10.96 -14.87 13.76
CA MET A 378 -10.83 -14.40 15.14
C MET A 378 -9.38 -14.13 15.58
N GLU A 379 -8.40 -14.87 15.05
CA GLU A 379 -6.98 -14.57 15.29
C GLU A 379 -6.60 -13.21 14.67
N CYS A 380 -7.06 -12.94 13.45
CA CYS A 380 -6.80 -11.68 12.75
C CYS A 380 -7.46 -10.47 13.44
N VAL A 381 -8.70 -10.62 13.89
CA VAL A 381 -9.44 -9.61 14.67
C VAL A 381 -8.74 -9.37 16.02
N GLN A 382 -8.36 -10.42 16.74
CA GLN A 382 -7.64 -10.28 18.02
C GLN A 382 -6.30 -9.57 17.82
N MET A 383 -5.47 -9.97 16.85
CA MET A 383 -4.20 -9.32 16.56
C MET A 383 -4.40 -7.83 16.20
N THR A 384 -5.45 -7.49 15.45
CA THR A 384 -5.79 -6.11 15.10
C THR A 384 -6.11 -5.27 16.34
N GLN A 385 -6.87 -5.83 17.29
CA GLN A 385 -7.18 -5.21 18.59
C GLN A 385 -5.93 -5.09 19.49
N GLU A 386 -5.02 -6.07 19.43
CA GLU A 386 -3.75 -6.04 20.16
C GLU A 386 -2.81 -4.91 19.70
N VAL A 387 -2.83 -4.51 18.43
CA VAL A 387 -2.11 -3.30 17.96
C VAL A 387 -2.66 -2.05 18.65
N GLN A 388 -3.99 -1.86 18.68
CA GLN A 388 -4.60 -0.70 19.34
C GLN A 388 -4.26 -0.68 20.83
N LYS A 389 -4.44 -1.81 21.51
CA LYS A 389 -4.08 -1.98 22.91
C LYS A 389 -2.60 -1.65 23.17
N ALA A 390 -1.68 -2.07 22.29
CA ALA A 390 -0.26 -1.74 22.43
C ALA A 390 0.01 -0.23 22.31
N MET A 391 -0.70 0.50 21.45
CA MET A 391 -0.59 1.96 21.36
C MET A 391 -1.21 2.67 22.57
N ASP A 392 -2.37 2.21 23.05
CA ASP A 392 -3.02 2.73 24.25
C ASP A 392 -2.15 2.54 25.50
N GLU A 393 -1.50 1.37 25.63
CA GLU A 393 -0.51 1.03 26.66
C GLU A 393 0.88 1.63 26.43
N LYS A 394 1.07 2.44 25.37
CA LYS A 394 2.34 3.10 24.99
C LYS A 394 3.50 2.15 24.65
N ARG A 395 3.19 0.89 24.34
CA ARG A 395 4.12 -0.14 23.83
C ARG A 395 4.31 -0.01 22.32
N PHE A 396 4.76 1.15 21.87
CA PHE A 396 4.86 1.52 20.46
C PHE A 396 5.74 0.56 19.63
N ASP A 397 6.86 0.10 20.19
CA ASP A 397 7.71 -0.91 19.53
C ASP A 397 6.97 -2.23 19.28
N ASP A 398 6.02 -2.61 20.15
CA ASP A 398 5.20 -3.79 19.94
C ASP A 398 4.11 -3.55 18.89
N ALA A 399 3.48 -2.36 18.88
CA ALA A 399 2.53 -1.98 17.82
C ALA A 399 3.18 -2.05 16.42
N VAL A 400 4.41 -1.55 16.28
CA VAL A 400 5.20 -1.63 15.03
C VAL A 400 5.52 -3.09 14.64
N LYS A 401 5.81 -3.98 15.60
CA LYS A 401 6.02 -5.42 15.34
C LYS A 401 4.72 -6.13 14.93
N LEU A 402 3.60 -5.81 15.59
CA LEU A 402 2.28 -6.42 15.35
C LEU A 402 1.68 -6.03 13.99
N ARG A 403 2.02 -4.84 13.45
CA ARG A 403 1.77 -4.47 12.04
C ARG A 403 2.57 -5.32 11.02
N GLY A 404 3.51 -6.13 11.47
CA GLY A 404 4.22 -7.10 10.63
C GLY A 404 5.49 -6.57 9.95
N ARG A 405 6.24 -7.50 9.34
CA ARG A 405 7.59 -7.25 8.80
C ARG A 405 7.62 -6.22 7.66
N SER A 406 6.55 -6.14 6.86
CA SER A 406 6.40 -5.14 5.79
C SER A 406 6.39 -3.71 6.36
N PHE A 407 5.62 -3.47 7.42
CA PHE A 407 5.55 -2.18 8.11
C PHE A 407 6.92 -1.80 8.72
N VAL A 408 7.55 -2.74 9.45
CA VAL A 408 8.90 -2.57 10.04
C VAL A 408 9.92 -2.18 8.97
N ASN A 409 9.95 -2.90 7.84
CA ASN A 409 10.89 -2.65 6.75
C ASN A 409 10.64 -1.28 6.12
N ASN A 410 9.38 -0.93 5.82
CA ASN A 410 9.03 0.38 5.28
C ASN A 410 9.46 1.52 6.22
N LEU A 411 9.24 1.38 7.53
CA LEU A 411 9.61 2.38 8.55
C LEU A 411 11.13 2.57 8.64
N ASN A 412 11.89 1.47 8.65
CA ASN A 412 13.35 1.51 8.72
C ASN A 412 13.97 2.06 7.42
N THR A 413 13.50 1.60 6.25
CA THR A 413 13.93 2.14 4.95
C THR A 413 13.59 3.62 4.82
N TYR A 414 12.39 4.05 5.25
CA TYR A 414 12.04 5.46 5.30
C TYR A 414 13.00 6.26 6.19
N LYS A 415 13.25 5.80 7.44
CA LYS A 415 14.16 6.48 8.39
C LYS A 415 15.57 6.66 7.80
N LEU A 416 16.14 5.60 7.23
CA LEU A 416 17.47 5.61 6.57
C LEU A 416 17.55 6.52 5.33
N LEU A 417 16.49 6.58 4.52
CA LEU A 417 16.48 7.40 3.30
C LEU A 417 16.14 8.88 3.55
N ALA A 418 15.46 9.19 4.65
CA ALA A 418 15.04 10.54 4.98
C ALA A 418 16.01 11.24 5.95
N HIS A 419 16.59 10.54 6.94
CA HIS A 419 17.47 11.12 7.95
C HIS A 419 18.92 10.70 7.68
N LYS A 420 19.82 11.65 7.41
CA LYS A 420 21.26 11.38 7.53
C LYS A 420 21.60 11.41 9.02
N THR A 421 22.16 10.33 9.55
CA THR A 421 22.80 10.33 10.88
C THR A 421 23.88 11.41 10.93
N LYS A 422 23.90 12.17 12.02
CA LYS A 422 24.98 13.12 12.32
C LYS A 422 26.21 12.33 12.75
N ASP A 423 27.05 12.01 11.76
CA ASP A 423 28.43 11.56 11.90
C ASP A 423 28.69 10.63 13.10
N VAL A 424 27.96 9.50 13.10
CA VAL A 424 28.40 8.28 13.79
C VAL A 424 29.82 7.98 13.31
N GLU A 425 30.68 7.49 14.21
CA GLU A 425 32.07 7.18 13.88
C GLU A 425 32.15 6.39 12.57
N PRO A 426 32.94 6.84 11.57
CA PRO A 426 32.89 6.26 10.24
C PRO A 426 33.25 4.77 10.31
N PRO A 427 32.43 3.87 9.72
CA PRO A 427 32.69 2.44 9.80
C PRO A 427 34.08 2.12 9.26
N GLN A 428 34.75 1.13 9.89
CA GLN A 428 36.19 0.87 9.78
C GLN A 428 36.72 0.58 8.35
N SER A 429 35.84 0.48 7.35
CA SER A 429 36.15 0.34 5.94
C SER A 429 35.19 1.18 5.08
N SER A 430 35.73 2.20 4.40
CA SER A 430 35.00 2.99 3.40
C SER A 430 35.30 2.45 2.00
N PHE A 431 34.31 1.81 1.39
CA PHE A 431 34.42 1.24 0.03
C PHE A 431 34.00 2.24 -1.05
N ASN A 432 34.55 2.09 -2.26
CA ASN A 432 34.07 2.80 -3.44
C ASN A 432 33.03 1.93 -4.16
N VAL A 433 31.76 2.34 -4.18
CA VAL A 433 30.67 1.54 -4.76
C VAL A 433 30.06 2.27 -5.95
N ALA A 434 30.03 1.62 -7.12
CA ALA A 434 29.43 2.18 -8.33
C ALA A 434 27.98 1.72 -8.55
N VAL A 435 27.15 2.59 -9.13
CA VAL A 435 25.75 2.32 -9.50
C VAL A 435 25.55 2.67 -10.97
N LEU A 436 24.92 1.77 -11.73
CA LEU A 436 24.66 1.96 -13.15
C LEU A 436 23.33 1.35 -13.60
N ASN A 437 22.71 1.97 -14.61
CA ASN A 437 21.44 1.52 -15.19
C ASN A 437 21.67 0.88 -16.56
N VAL A 438 21.08 -0.30 -16.80
CA VAL A 438 21.31 -1.12 -18.01
C VAL A 438 19.99 -1.70 -18.57
N GLY A 439 19.89 -1.79 -19.90
CA GLY A 439 18.69 -2.21 -20.61
C GLY A 439 17.81 -1.03 -21.05
N ALA A 440 16.53 -1.30 -21.31
CA ALA A 440 15.56 -0.26 -21.66
C ALA A 440 15.15 0.59 -20.44
N PRO A 441 14.83 1.89 -20.60
CA PRO A 441 14.30 2.71 -19.51
C PRO A 441 12.98 2.14 -18.97
N ALA A 442 12.84 2.10 -17.64
CA ALA A 442 11.60 1.73 -16.95
C ALA A 442 11.37 2.63 -15.73
N ALA A 443 10.11 2.74 -15.29
CA ALA A 443 9.77 3.49 -14.08
C ALA A 443 10.46 2.89 -12.85
N GLY A 444 10.80 3.73 -11.87
CA GLY A 444 11.46 3.32 -10.62
C GLY A 444 12.99 3.15 -10.68
N MET A 445 13.63 3.19 -11.87
CA MET A 445 15.11 3.20 -11.97
C MET A 445 15.74 4.32 -11.12
N ASN A 446 15.18 5.54 -11.18
CA ASN A 446 15.68 6.69 -10.42
C ASN A 446 15.47 6.55 -8.90
N ALA A 447 14.37 5.91 -8.47
CA ALA A 447 14.11 5.60 -7.08
C ALA A 447 15.11 4.56 -6.52
N ALA A 448 15.43 3.53 -7.32
CA ALA A 448 16.45 2.54 -6.98
C ALA A 448 17.85 3.17 -6.84
N VAL A 449 18.27 4.00 -7.81
CA VAL A 449 19.54 4.75 -7.71
C VAL A 449 19.56 5.66 -6.47
N ARG A 450 18.47 6.41 -6.22
CA ARG A 450 18.34 7.25 -5.01
C ARG A 450 18.53 6.45 -3.73
N SER A 451 17.92 5.26 -3.66
CA SER A 451 18.00 4.39 -2.48
C SER A 451 19.43 3.90 -2.26
N ALA A 452 20.05 3.30 -3.28
CA ALA A 452 21.41 2.77 -3.22
C ALA A 452 22.44 3.86 -2.86
N VAL A 453 22.34 5.05 -3.46
CA VAL A 453 23.24 6.18 -3.19
C VAL A 453 23.06 6.73 -1.77
N ARG A 454 21.83 6.84 -1.25
CA ARG A 454 21.61 7.34 0.11
C ARG A 454 22.07 6.34 1.18
N ILE A 455 21.70 5.06 1.03
CA ILE A 455 22.10 4.01 1.97
C ILE A 455 23.62 3.88 2.01
N GLY A 456 24.29 3.77 0.86
CA GLY A 456 25.76 3.67 0.82
C GLY A 456 26.48 4.86 1.47
N ILE A 457 25.95 6.08 1.34
CA ILE A 457 26.49 7.26 2.04
C ILE A 457 26.25 7.20 3.55
N THR A 458 25.12 6.66 4.01
CA THR A 458 24.85 6.42 5.44
C THR A 458 25.80 5.36 6.02
N GLU A 459 26.10 4.30 5.26
CA GLU A 459 27.13 3.28 5.58
C GLU A 459 28.58 3.76 5.33
N GLY A 460 28.82 5.06 5.16
CA GLY A 460 30.16 5.65 5.03
C GLY A 460 30.92 5.30 3.74
N HIS A 461 30.26 4.74 2.73
CA HIS A 461 30.85 4.39 1.44
C HIS A 461 30.89 5.60 0.48
N ARG A 462 31.84 5.59 -0.45
CA ARG A 462 31.92 6.57 -1.55
C ARG A 462 31.13 6.06 -2.75
N MET A 463 30.03 6.74 -3.05
CA MET A 463 29.13 6.34 -4.13
C MET A 463 29.53 6.98 -5.46
N PHE A 464 29.60 6.16 -6.51
CA PHE A 464 29.87 6.59 -7.88
C PHE A 464 28.68 6.29 -8.78
N ALA A 465 28.31 7.25 -9.62
CA ALA A 465 27.33 7.08 -10.67
C ALA A 465 28.04 6.89 -12.00
N VAL A 466 27.69 5.83 -12.74
CA VAL A 466 28.15 5.61 -14.11
C VAL A 466 27.03 6.01 -15.07
N ALA A 467 27.34 6.88 -16.04
CA ALA A 467 26.38 7.26 -17.07
C ALA A 467 26.23 6.14 -18.13
N ASP A 468 25.07 6.06 -18.77
CA ASP A 468 24.83 5.25 -19.98
C ASP A 468 25.28 3.76 -19.92
N GLY A 469 25.16 3.16 -18.74
CA GLY A 469 25.41 1.72 -18.52
C GLY A 469 26.85 1.30 -18.83
N PHE A 470 27.04 0.06 -19.32
CA PHE A 470 28.36 -0.46 -19.67
C PHE A 470 29.07 0.32 -20.79
N GLU A 471 28.31 1.02 -21.65
CA GLU A 471 28.89 1.85 -22.70
C GLU A 471 29.61 3.07 -22.10
N GLY A 472 28.93 3.83 -21.25
CA GLY A 472 29.55 4.95 -20.54
C GLY A 472 30.60 4.50 -19.52
N PHE A 473 30.44 3.32 -18.91
CA PHE A 473 31.48 2.68 -18.08
C PHE A 473 32.78 2.52 -18.87
N SER A 474 32.73 1.87 -20.04
CA SER A 474 33.91 1.67 -20.90
C SER A 474 34.53 2.98 -21.43
N LYS A 475 33.78 4.08 -21.40
CA LYS A 475 34.21 5.44 -21.78
C LYS A 475 34.66 6.29 -20.58
N GLY A 476 34.75 5.72 -19.37
CA GLY A 476 35.14 6.44 -18.15
C GLY A 476 34.14 7.51 -17.70
N GLN A 477 32.86 7.37 -18.05
CA GLN A 477 31.80 8.33 -17.68
C GLN A 477 31.31 8.11 -16.24
N ILE A 478 32.25 8.10 -15.30
CA ILE A 478 32.06 7.81 -13.88
C ILE A 478 32.22 9.10 -13.09
N LYS A 479 31.31 9.38 -12.15
CA LYS A 479 31.37 10.57 -11.29
C LYS A 479 30.94 10.22 -9.87
N GLU A 480 31.63 10.77 -8.87
CA GLU A 480 31.19 10.64 -7.48
C GLU A 480 29.84 11.34 -7.30
N ILE A 481 28.88 10.67 -6.65
CA ILE A 481 27.52 11.17 -6.43
C ILE A 481 27.26 11.36 -4.93
N LYS A 482 26.79 12.55 -4.56
CA LYS A 482 26.54 12.95 -3.16
C LYS A 482 25.04 12.87 -2.84
N TRP A 483 24.68 12.85 -1.55
CA TRP A 483 23.31 12.77 -1.03
C TRP A 483 22.30 13.74 -1.71
N GLY A 484 22.72 14.98 -1.95
CA GLY A 484 21.89 16.01 -2.62
C GLY A 484 21.71 15.79 -4.13
N GLY A 485 22.59 15.03 -4.78
CA GLY A 485 22.53 14.73 -6.22
C GLY A 485 21.33 13.86 -6.60
N VAL A 486 20.83 13.03 -5.67
CA VAL A 486 19.65 12.18 -5.82
C VAL A 486 18.38 12.74 -5.13
N GLY A 487 18.36 14.03 -4.81
CA GLY A 487 17.19 14.71 -4.25
C GLY A 487 16.05 14.84 -5.27
N GLY A 488 14.83 14.47 -4.90
CA GLY A 488 13.65 14.52 -5.78
C GLY A 488 13.57 13.43 -6.85
N TRP A 489 14.44 12.42 -6.84
CA TRP A 489 14.50 11.36 -7.87
C TRP A 489 13.38 10.30 -7.76
N THR A 490 12.62 10.24 -6.66
CA THR A 490 11.72 9.10 -6.37
C THR A 490 10.59 8.97 -7.40
N GLY A 491 9.84 10.04 -7.66
CA GLY A 491 8.75 10.07 -8.65
C GLY A 491 9.20 10.32 -10.10
N GLN A 492 10.51 10.30 -10.40
CA GLN A 492 11.00 10.60 -11.75
C GLN A 492 11.03 9.34 -12.61
N GLY A 493 10.33 9.37 -13.76
CA GLY A 493 10.36 8.29 -14.76
C GLY A 493 11.67 8.20 -15.55
N GLY A 494 11.85 7.11 -16.29
CA GLY A 494 13.05 6.87 -17.11
C GLY A 494 14.33 6.69 -16.29
N SER A 495 15.49 7.09 -16.85
CA SER A 495 16.79 7.01 -16.19
C SER A 495 17.56 8.33 -16.28
N LEU A 496 17.81 8.97 -15.14
CA LEU A 496 18.61 10.19 -15.00
C LEU A 496 20.12 9.94 -15.11
N LEU A 497 20.56 8.69 -15.01
CA LEU A 497 21.92 8.26 -15.37
C LEU A 497 22.09 8.00 -16.87
N GLY A 498 21.00 8.03 -17.66
CA GLY A 498 20.95 7.33 -18.95
C GLY A 498 20.88 5.80 -18.75
N THR A 499 20.70 5.07 -19.83
CA THR A 499 20.73 3.60 -19.85
C THR A 499 20.88 3.12 -21.29
N LYS A 500 21.53 1.98 -21.48
CA LYS A 500 21.81 1.37 -22.79
C LYS A 500 21.60 -0.14 -22.70
N ARG A 501 21.21 -0.76 -23.81
CA ARG A 501 21.19 -2.23 -24.00
C ARG A 501 22.59 -2.80 -24.32
N THR A 502 23.62 -1.95 -24.36
CA THR A 502 25.00 -2.32 -24.73
C THR A 502 25.62 -3.25 -23.69
N LEU A 503 25.98 -4.47 -24.10
CA LEU A 503 26.59 -5.50 -23.26
C LEU A 503 28.11 -5.28 -23.09
N PRO A 504 28.72 -5.70 -21.97
CA PRO A 504 30.11 -5.38 -21.63
C PRO A 504 31.15 -6.19 -22.43
N GLY A 505 30.79 -7.35 -22.99
CA GLY A 505 31.73 -8.33 -23.56
C GLY A 505 32.71 -7.81 -24.63
N LYS A 506 32.37 -6.77 -25.39
CA LYS A 506 33.29 -6.14 -26.37
C LYS A 506 34.34 -5.22 -25.75
N ASN A 507 34.07 -4.69 -24.55
CA ASN A 507 34.83 -3.60 -23.94
C ASN A 507 35.40 -3.98 -22.56
N LEU A 508 35.48 -5.28 -22.23
CA LEU A 508 35.86 -5.79 -20.90
C LEU A 508 37.16 -5.15 -20.35
N GLN A 509 38.23 -5.13 -21.14
CA GLN A 509 39.50 -4.47 -20.79
C GLN A 509 39.29 -3.03 -20.30
N ALA A 510 38.57 -2.21 -21.06
CA ALA A 510 38.32 -0.82 -20.72
C ALA A 510 37.45 -0.67 -19.45
N ILE A 511 36.51 -1.58 -19.20
CA ILE A 511 35.71 -1.57 -17.96
C ILE A 511 36.58 -1.95 -16.74
N ALA A 512 37.45 -2.97 -16.88
CA ALA A 512 38.42 -3.34 -15.85
C ALA A 512 39.41 -2.18 -15.54
N ASP A 513 39.96 -1.54 -16.58
CA ASP A 513 40.85 -0.38 -16.41
C ASP A 513 40.15 0.78 -15.68
N GLN A 514 38.84 0.98 -15.90
CA GLN A 514 38.05 2.00 -15.20
C GLN A 514 37.73 1.62 -13.74
N ILE A 515 37.49 0.34 -13.45
CA ILE A 515 37.38 -0.19 -12.08
C ILE A 515 38.69 0.05 -11.32
N ARG A 516 39.84 -0.30 -11.92
CA ARG A 516 41.17 -0.06 -11.34
C ARG A 516 41.43 1.42 -11.10
N THR A 517 41.16 2.26 -12.09
CA THR A 517 41.36 3.73 -12.02
C THR A 517 40.54 4.39 -10.90
N HIS A 518 39.31 3.93 -10.69
CA HIS A 518 38.42 4.47 -9.65
C HIS A 518 38.44 3.67 -8.34
N ASN A 519 39.29 2.65 -8.23
CA ASN A 519 39.38 1.70 -7.12
C ASN A 519 38.00 1.14 -6.70
N ILE A 520 37.13 0.82 -7.67
CA ILE A 520 35.75 0.38 -7.41
C ILE A 520 35.77 -0.98 -6.71
N SER A 521 35.27 -1.02 -5.49
CA SER A 521 35.32 -2.17 -4.58
C SER A 521 34.08 -3.05 -4.68
N ALA A 522 32.98 -2.54 -5.25
CA ALA A 522 31.75 -3.26 -5.59
C ALA A 522 30.89 -2.44 -6.56
N PHE A 523 29.93 -3.06 -7.27
CA PHE A 523 28.92 -2.29 -8.02
C PHE A 523 27.52 -2.91 -8.06
N MET A 524 26.52 -2.05 -8.28
CA MET A 524 25.11 -2.41 -8.39
C MET A 524 24.58 -2.06 -9.78
N VAL A 525 24.01 -3.05 -10.48
CA VAL A 525 23.37 -2.86 -11.79
C VAL A 525 21.86 -2.87 -11.62
N ILE A 526 21.21 -1.81 -12.08
CA ILE A 526 19.75 -1.61 -11.99
C ILE A 526 19.20 -1.76 -13.41
N GLY A 527 18.47 -2.83 -13.71
CA GLY A 527 18.14 -3.09 -15.11
C GLY A 527 17.36 -4.35 -15.46
N GLY A 528 17.12 -4.50 -16.76
CA GLY A 528 16.37 -5.61 -17.36
C GLY A 528 17.23 -6.82 -17.71
N PHE A 529 16.80 -7.60 -18.70
CA PHE A 529 17.50 -8.83 -19.10
C PHE A 529 18.94 -8.58 -19.58
N GLU A 530 19.21 -7.45 -20.23
CA GLU A 530 20.57 -7.07 -20.66
C GLU A 530 21.52 -6.79 -19.48
N ALA A 531 21.00 -6.44 -18.30
CA ALA A 531 21.80 -6.36 -17.08
C ALA A 531 22.18 -7.76 -16.59
N PHE A 532 21.23 -8.70 -16.58
CA PHE A 532 21.46 -10.10 -16.20
C PHE A 532 22.50 -10.76 -17.13
N GLU A 533 22.33 -10.62 -18.45
CA GLU A 533 23.29 -11.13 -19.44
C GLU A 533 24.68 -10.49 -19.31
N GLY A 534 24.73 -9.16 -19.13
CA GLY A 534 26.00 -8.46 -18.94
C GLY A 534 26.75 -8.91 -17.68
N LEU A 535 26.04 -9.26 -16.61
CA LEU A 535 26.63 -9.80 -15.38
C LEU A 535 27.13 -11.23 -15.52
N LEU A 536 26.53 -12.06 -16.39
CA LEU A 536 27.10 -13.36 -16.75
C LEU A 536 28.43 -13.20 -17.49
N GLN A 537 28.49 -12.31 -18.49
CA GLN A 537 29.73 -12.01 -19.22
C GLN A 537 30.85 -11.50 -18.30
N LEU A 538 30.51 -10.65 -17.32
CA LEU A 538 31.47 -10.14 -16.32
C LEU A 538 31.91 -11.22 -15.32
N ARG A 539 31.04 -12.17 -14.99
CA ARG A 539 31.38 -13.34 -14.15
C ARG A 539 32.35 -14.28 -14.88
N GLU A 540 32.11 -14.57 -16.15
CA GLU A 540 33.00 -15.38 -17.00
C GLU A 540 34.36 -14.69 -17.21
N ALA A 541 34.37 -13.36 -17.31
CA ALA A 541 35.59 -12.57 -17.48
C ALA A 541 36.52 -12.57 -16.23
N ARG A 542 36.07 -13.04 -15.06
CA ARG A 542 36.89 -13.11 -13.83
C ARG A 542 38.17 -13.93 -13.96
N GLU A 543 38.19 -14.93 -14.82
CA GLU A 543 39.40 -15.74 -15.09
C GLU A 543 40.53 -14.94 -15.78
N LYS A 544 40.25 -13.71 -16.25
CA LYS A 544 41.15 -12.88 -17.05
C LYS A 544 41.35 -11.46 -16.49
N TYR A 545 40.51 -11.04 -15.54
CA TYR A 545 40.49 -9.68 -14.98
C TYR A 545 40.15 -9.74 -13.50
N ASP A 546 41.15 -9.57 -12.64
CA ASP A 546 40.98 -9.53 -11.17
C ASP A 546 40.05 -8.39 -10.73
N GLU A 547 39.93 -7.32 -11.54
CA GLU A 547 39.00 -6.23 -11.29
C GLU A 547 37.52 -6.64 -11.28
N PHE A 548 37.16 -7.78 -11.90
CA PHE A 548 35.79 -8.30 -11.84
C PHE A 548 35.55 -9.22 -10.64
N CYS A 549 36.58 -9.56 -9.85
CA CYS A 549 36.48 -10.41 -8.65
C CYS A 549 35.90 -9.68 -7.42
N ILE A 550 35.36 -8.48 -7.60
CA ILE A 550 34.62 -7.69 -6.60
C ILE A 550 33.14 -8.14 -6.45
N PRO A 551 32.46 -7.84 -5.33
CA PRO A 551 31.02 -8.08 -5.19
C PRO A 551 30.20 -7.28 -6.21
N VAL A 552 29.21 -7.95 -6.82
CA VAL A 552 28.29 -7.33 -7.78
C VAL A 552 26.87 -7.78 -7.49
N CYS A 553 25.92 -6.83 -7.49
CA CYS A 553 24.51 -7.08 -7.21
C CYS A 553 23.63 -6.54 -8.36
N MET A 554 22.49 -7.19 -8.60
CA MET A 554 21.50 -6.77 -9.58
C MET A 554 20.17 -6.41 -8.91
N VAL A 555 19.58 -5.29 -9.33
CA VAL A 555 18.17 -4.97 -9.03
C VAL A 555 17.37 -5.13 -10.33
N PRO A 556 16.36 -6.01 -10.38
CA PRO A 556 15.58 -6.26 -11.59
C PRO A 556 14.59 -5.13 -11.86
N VAL A 557 14.81 -4.38 -12.94
CA VAL A 557 14.01 -3.20 -13.31
C VAL A 557 13.68 -3.25 -14.81
N THR A 558 12.44 -3.63 -15.12
CA THR A 558 11.93 -3.79 -16.49
C THR A 558 10.41 -3.84 -16.48
N ILE A 559 9.77 -3.22 -17.47
CA ILE A 559 8.32 -3.29 -17.67
C ILE A 559 7.84 -4.71 -18.04
N SER A 560 8.73 -5.53 -18.63
CA SER A 560 8.38 -6.84 -19.20
C SER A 560 8.36 -7.99 -18.18
N ASN A 561 8.71 -7.72 -16.92
CA ASN A 561 8.83 -8.70 -15.83
C ASN A 561 9.58 -10.00 -16.21
N ASN A 562 10.69 -9.90 -16.93
CA ASN A 562 11.35 -11.02 -17.61
C ASN A 562 12.77 -11.34 -17.12
N VAL A 563 13.16 -10.88 -15.93
CA VAL A 563 14.47 -11.20 -15.33
C VAL A 563 14.37 -12.50 -14.52
N PRO A 564 15.20 -13.53 -14.79
CA PRO A 564 15.21 -14.75 -13.98
C PRO A 564 15.58 -14.48 -12.51
N GLY A 565 14.90 -15.17 -11.59
CA GLY A 565 15.18 -15.10 -10.15
C GLY A 565 14.34 -14.10 -9.36
N THR A 566 13.34 -13.47 -9.97
CA THR A 566 12.29 -12.71 -9.27
C THR A 566 10.91 -13.00 -9.87
N ASP A 567 9.86 -12.91 -9.05
CA ASP A 567 8.47 -12.91 -9.52
C ASP A 567 8.03 -11.51 -10.00
N LEU A 568 8.73 -10.45 -9.58
CA LEU A 568 8.40 -9.04 -9.84
C LEU A 568 9.64 -8.19 -10.14
N CYS A 569 9.59 -7.43 -11.23
CA CYS A 569 10.58 -6.44 -11.62
C CYS A 569 10.04 -5.02 -11.40
N ILE A 570 10.88 -4.09 -10.97
CA ILE A 570 10.47 -2.69 -10.79
C ILE A 570 10.03 -2.11 -12.14
N GLY A 571 8.90 -1.40 -12.15
CA GLY A 571 8.31 -0.78 -13.34
C GLY A 571 7.27 -1.62 -14.08
N CYS A 572 7.10 -2.90 -13.77
CA CYS A 572 6.04 -3.71 -14.40
C CYS A 572 4.63 -3.25 -13.99
N ASP A 573 4.41 -2.89 -12.72
CA ASP A 573 3.13 -2.35 -12.25
C ASP A 573 2.75 -1.04 -12.94
N THR A 574 3.71 -0.10 -13.11
CA THR A 574 3.46 1.16 -13.83
C THR A 574 2.99 0.90 -15.27
N ALA A 575 3.56 -0.11 -15.93
CA ALA A 575 3.11 -0.52 -17.26
C ALA A 575 1.72 -1.18 -17.23
N LEU A 576 1.42 -2.01 -16.22
CA LEU A 576 0.09 -2.61 -16.04
C LEU A 576 -0.98 -1.53 -15.80
N ASN A 577 -0.73 -0.52 -14.98
CA ASN A 577 -1.66 0.57 -14.74
C ASN A 577 -1.96 1.38 -16.02
N VAL A 578 -0.93 1.69 -16.84
CA VAL A 578 -1.13 2.34 -18.15
C VAL A 578 -1.91 1.46 -19.13
N ILE A 579 -1.65 0.15 -19.17
CA ILE A 579 -2.40 -0.81 -19.99
C ILE A 579 -3.87 -0.87 -19.54
N VAL A 580 -4.11 -0.95 -18.24
CA VAL A 580 -5.45 -1.04 -17.65
C VAL A 580 -6.26 0.23 -17.93
N GLU A 581 -5.68 1.42 -17.73
CA GLU A 581 -6.31 2.69 -18.08
C GLU A 581 -6.63 2.78 -19.58
N THR A 582 -5.69 2.39 -20.45
CA THR A 582 -5.88 2.39 -21.90
C THR A 582 -7.01 1.45 -22.31
N CYS A 583 -7.06 0.24 -21.74
CA CYS A 583 -8.14 -0.72 -21.95
C CYS A 583 -9.50 -0.20 -21.49
N ASP A 584 -9.57 0.53 -20.37
CA ASP A 584 -10.82 1.13 -19.90
C ASP A 584 -11.30 2.26 -20.83
N ARG A 585 -10.40 3.10 -21.33
CA ARG A 585 -10.71 4.13 -22.33
C ARG A 585 -11.15 3.54 -23.70
N ILE A 586 -10.74 2.32 -24.03
CA ILE A 586 -11.18 1.57 -25.23
C ILE A 586 -12.55 0.89 -25.03
N LYS A 587 -12.98 0.71 -23.78
CA LYS A 587 -14.29 0.12 -23.40
C LYS A 587 -15.39 1.18 -23.19
N GLN A 588 -15.04 2.47 -23.28
CA GLN A 588 -15.95 3.62 -23.15
C GLN A 588 -16.45 4.06 -24.53
#